data_AF-A0A3D1M1D9-F1
#
_entry.id   AF-A0A3D1M1D9-F1
#
_cell.length_a   1.000
_cell.length_b   1.000
_cell.length_c   1.000
_cell.angle_alpha   90.00
_cell.angle_beta   90.00
_cell.angle_gamma   90.00
#
_symmetry.space_group_name_H-M   'P 1'
#
loop_
_entity.id
_entity.type
_entity.pdbx_description
1 polymer ?
#
loop_
_entity_poly.entity_id
_entity_poly.type
_entity_poly.pdbx_seq_one_letter_code
_entity_poly.pdbx_strand_id
1 'polypeptide(L)' 'MTTYYDVPADLLISTLSHKLQSFEKINPPEWATQVKTGTHRERPPVQDDWWHTR' A
#
# COMPACT_ATOMS: atom_id res chain seq x y z
N MET A 1 5.03 0.64 -27.89
CA MET A 1 5.57 0.01 -26.67
C MET A 1 4.77 0.58 -25.52
N THR A 2 4.02 -0.25 -24.79
CA THR A 2 3.19 0.21 -23.67
C THR A 2 4.04 0.39 -22.42
N THR A 3 3.92 1.54 -21.78
CA THR A 3 4.65 1.95 -20.58
C THR A 3 3.67 2.11 -19.41
N TYR A 4 4.20 2.29 -18.20
CA TYR A 4 3.37 2.51 -17.01
C TYR A 4 2.54 3.82 -17.08
N TYR A 5 2.90 4.75 -17.98
CA TYR A 5 2.12 5.96 -18.23
C TYR A 5 0.84 5.72 -19.03
N ASP A 6 0.74 4.57 -19.71
CA ASP A 6 -0.42 4.23 -20.54
C ASP A 6 -1.54 3.55 -19.72
N VAL A 7 -1.29 3.31 -18.42
CA VAL A 7 -2.23 2.64 -17.52
C VAL A 7 -2.75 3.65 -16.49
N PRO A 8 -4.07 3.69 -16.22
CA PRO A 8 -4.61 4.48 -15.13
C PRO A 8 -3.96 4.12 -13.79
N ALA A 9 -3.48 5.14 -13.07
CA ALA A 9 -2.75 4.95 -11.82
C ALA A 9 -3.54 4.12 -10.80
N ASP A 10 -4.85 4.35 -10.69
CA ASP A 10 -5.71 3.62 -9.74
C ASP A 10 -5.74 2.11 -9.99
N LEU A 11 -5.75 1.70 -11.27
CA LEU A 11 -5.73 0.28 -11.66
C LEU A 11 -4.36 -0.33 -11.41
N LEU A 12 -3.29 0.42 -11.67
CA LEU A 12 -1.93 -0.04 -11.43
C LEU A 12 -1.66 -0.22 -9.93
N ILE A 13 -2.07 0.74 -9.10
CA ILE A 13 -1.84 0.71 -7.65
C ILE A 13 -2.62 -0.43 -7.00
N SER A 14 -3.90 -0.59 -7.33
CA SER A 14 -4.74 -1.66 -6.76
C SER A 14 -4.27 -3.07 -7.13
N THR A 15 -3.86 -3.28 -8.38
CA THR A 15 -3.33 -4.59 -8.81
C THR A 15 -1.95 -4.87 -8.23
N LEU A 16 -1.11 -3.83 -8.09
CA LEU A 16 0.21 -3.96 -7.47
C LEU A 16 0.11 -4.26 -5.98
N SER A 17 -0.75 -3.57 -5.22
CA SER A 17 -0.90 -3.81 -3.77
C SER A 17 -1.36 -5.24 -3.50
N HIS A 18 -2.33 -5.75 -4.27
CA HIS A 18 -2.78 -7.14 -4.17
C HIS A 18 -1.67 -8.14 -4.51
N LYS A 19 -0.84 -7.84 -5.52
CA LYS A 19 0.30 -8.69 -5.86
C LYS A 19 1.37 -8.66 -4.76
N LEU A 20 1.61 -7.50 -4.14
CA LEU A 20 2.56 -7.33 -3.03
C LEU A 20 2.15 -8.14 -1.79
N GLN A 21 0.85 -8.23 -1.50
CA GLN A 21 0.34 -9.08 -0.43
C GLN A 21 0.63 -10.57 -0.62
N SER A 22 0.73 -11.03 -1.88
CA SER A 22 1.04 -12.44 -2.17
C SER A 22 2.51 -12.81 -1.95
N PHE A 23 3.40 -11.82 -1.75
CA PHE A 23 4.81 -12.06 -1.51
C PHE A 23 5.12 -12.16 -0.02
N GLU A 24 5.46 -13.36 0.45
CA GLU A 24 5.82 -13.63 1.85
C GLU A 24 7.04 -12.84 2.37
N LYS A 25 7.84 -12.26 1.46
CA LYS A 25 8.98 -11.40 1.81
C LYS A 25 8.56 -9.98 2.19
N ILE A 26 7.34 -9.57 1.85
CA ILE A 26 6.82 -8.22 2.05
C ILE A 26 5.68 -8.34 3.05
N ASN A 27 6.03 -8.53 4.32
CA ASN A 27 5.05 -8.56 5.40
C ASN A 27 5.06 -7.21 6.14
N PRO A 28 3.89 -6.68 6.51
CA PRO A 28 3.82 -5.54 7.39
C PRO A 28 4.42 -5.90 8.76
N PRO A 29 5.24 -5.00 9.35
CA PRO A 29 5.74 -5.20 10.70
C PRO A 29 4.59 -5.05 11.72
N GLU A 30 4.74 -5.66 12.90
CA GLU A 30 3.67 -5.69 13.93
C GLU A 30 3.14 -4.30 14.30
N TRP A 31 4.01 -3.29 14.35
CA TRP A 31 3.64 -1.90 14.69
C TRP A 31 2.82 -1.21 13.60
N ALA A 32 2.75 -1.73 12.37
CA ALA A 32 2.05 -1.09 11.26
C ALA A 32 0.54 -0.93 11.50
N THR A 33 -0.04 -1.74 12.40
CA THR A 33 -1.45 -1.66 12.76
C THR A 33 -1.77 -0.56 13.78
N GLN A 34 -0.75 -0.06 14.50
CA GLN A 34 -0.94 0.82 15.66
C GLN A 34 -0.43 2.25 15.43
N VAL A 35 0.40 2.47 14.42
CA VAL A 35 1.03 3.78 14.19
C VAL A 35 0.24 4.66 13.24
N LYS A 36 0.39 5.98 13.43
CA LYS A 36 0.01 6.97 12.44
C LYS A 36 1.04 7.03 11.30
N THR A 37 0.60 7.30 10.07
CA THR A 37 1.49 7.33 8.89
C THR A 37 2.44 8.54 8.86
N GLY A 38 2.22 9.56 9.70
CA GLY A 38 3.10 10.72 9.86
C GLY A 38 2.64 11.66 10.97
N THR A 39 3.51 12.60 11.37
CA THR A 39 3.27 13.52 12.50
C THR A 39 2.03 14.38 12.31
N HIS A 40 1.69 14.73 11.07
CA HIS A 40 0.54 15.55 10.68
C HIS A 40 -0.82 14.83 10.75
N ARG A 41 -0.84 13.50 10.98
CA ARG A 41 -2.09 12.74 11.12
C ARG A 41 -2.40 12.49 12.58
N GLU A 42 -3.67 12.68 12.95
CA GLU A 42 -4.15 12.39 14.31
C GLU A 42 -4.60 10.93 14.47
N ARG A 43 -5.03 10.30 13.39
CA ARG A 43 -5.59 8.95 13.39
C ARG A 43 -4.74 7.96 12.57
N PRO A 44 -4.71 6.68 12.96
CA PRO A 44 -4.16 5.61 12.12
C PRO A 44 -4.86 5.53 10.76
N PRO A 45 -4.20 4.96 9.75
CA PRO A 45 -4.84 4.66 8.46
C PRO A 45 -6.02 3.70 8.67
N VAL A 46 -7.13 3.95 7.97
CA VAL A 46 -8.37 3.15 8.05
C VAL A 46 -8.29 1.90 7.18
N GLN A 47 -7.46 1.94 6.15
CA GLN A 47 -7.28 0.87 5.20
C GLN A 47 -6.27 -0.16 5.74
N ASP A 48 -6.67 -1.42 5.83
CA ASP A 48 -5.83 -2.49 6.42
C ASP A 48 -4.60 -2.81 5.54
N ASP A 49 -4.73 -2.70 4.21
CA ASP A 49 -3.64 -2.93 3.26
C ASP A 49 -2.77 -1.70 3.00
N TRP A 50 -2.88 -0.65 3.83
CA TRP A 50 -2.14 0.61 3.65
C TRP A 50 -0.63 0.42 3.49
N TRP A 51 -0.06 -0.62 4.11
CA TRP A 51 1.36 -0.94 4.02
C TRP A 51 1.78 -1.38 2.62
N HIS A 52 0.90 -2.10 1.91
CA HIS A 52 1.15 -2.59 0.56
C HIS A 52 0.77 -1.58 -0.52
N THR A 53 -0.07 -0.61 -0.20
CA THR A 53 -0.47 0.47 -1.11
C THR A 53 0.53 1.64 -1.12
N ARG A 54 1.34 1.79 -0.07
CA ARG A 54 2.23 2.94 0.14
C ARG A 54 3.43 2.98 -0.81
#